data_AF-A0A554VRT5-F1
#
_entry.id   AF-A0A554VRT5-F1
#
_cell.length_a   1.000
_cell.length_b   1.000
_cell.length_c   1.000
_cell.angle_alpha   90.00
_cell.angle_beta   90.00
_cell.angle_gamma   90.00
#
_symmetry.space_group_name_H-M   'P 1'
#
loop_
_entity.id
_entity.type
_entity.pdbx_description
1 polymer ?
#
loop_
_entity_poly.entity_id
_entity_poly.type
_entity_poly.pdbx_seq_one_letter_code
_entity_poly.pdbx_strand_id
1 'polypeptide(L)'
;MKKPTQSEIFTDVKDFVSKFSRFPVHKLKDNFILKSHPLKMNNPQLISMALALRGYVKNFEPNATILATEIKKSNLTVALLCNLINNKINH
;
A
#
# COMPACT_ATOMS: atom_id res chain seq x y z
N MET A 1 -19.86 -3.45 -3.85
CA MET A 1 -19.47 -2.03 -3.65
C MET A 1 -19.13 -1.41 -4.99
N LYS A 2 -19.30 -0.10 -5.18
CA LYS A 2 -18.80 0.60 -6.37
C LYS A 2 -17.26 0.58 -6.34
N LYS A 3 -16.61 0.40 -7.49
CA LYS A 3 -15.14 0.46 -7.58
C LYS A 3 -14.65 1.88 -7.25
N PRO A 4 -13.61 2.02 -6.42
CA PRO A 4 -13.03 3.33 -6.10
C PRO A 4 -12.21 3.85 -7.28
N THR A 5 -12.18 5.17 -7.39
CA THR A 5 -11.31 5.89 -8.32
C THR A 5 -9.85 5.74 -7.92
N GLN A 6 -8.93 5.97 -8.87
CA GLN A 6 -7.50 5.95 -8.60
C GLN A 6 -7.11 6.90 -7.46
N SER A 7 -7.69 8.10 -7.40
CA SER A 7 -7.40 9.08 -6.35
C SER A 7 -7.82 8.61 -4.96
N GLU A 8 -8.97 7.94 -4.85
CA GLU A 8 -9.45 7.34 -3.59
C GLU A 8 -8.51 6.22 -3.14
N ILE A 9 -8.16 5.30 -4.05
CA ILE A 9 -7.21 4.21 -3.76
C ILE A 9 -5.87 4.76 -3.28
N PHE A 10 -5.36 5.80 -3.93
CA PHE A 10 -4.06 6.39 -3.57
C PHE A 10 -4.10 7.03 -2.18
N THR A 11 -5.21 7.68 -1.85
CA THR A 11 -5.42 8.27 -0.52
C THR A 11 -5.46 7.18 0.54
N ASP A 12 -6.28 6.14 0.35
CA ASP A 12 -6.41 5.02 1.27
C ASP A 12 -5.07 4.29 1.47
N VAL A 13 -4.33 4.03 0.39
CA VAL A 13 -3.02 3.38 0.44
C VAL A 13 -2.01 4.25 1.21
N LYS A 14 -2.01 5.57 0.99
CA LYS A 14 -1.14 6.49 1.75
C LYS A 14 -1.49 6.51 3.24
N ASP A 15 -2.77 6.40 3.59
CA ASP A 15 -3.21 6.26 4.97
C ASP A 15 -2.75 4.94 5.60
N PHE A 16 -2.80 3.82 4.87
CA PHE A 16 -2.21 2.57 5.31
C PHE A 16 -0.70 2.72 5.57
N VAL A 17 0.06 3.28 4.61
CA VAL A 17 1.50 3.47 4.79
C VAL A 17 1.79 4.36 6.01
N SER A 18 1.06 5.47 6.16
CA SER A 18 1.15 6.38 7.31
C SER A 18 0.94 5.63 8.62
N LYS A 19 -0.13 4.84 8.72
CA LYS A 19 -0.47 4.06 9.92
C LYS A 19 0.61 3.04 10.29
N PHE A 20 1.12 2.29 9.31
CA PHE A 20 2.10 1.22 9.58
C PHE A 20 3.53 1.73 9.77
N SER A 21 3.92 2.81 9.08
CA SER A 21 5.22 3.47 9.26
C SER A 21 5.25 4.44 10.45
N ARG A 22 4.08 4.82 10.98
CA ARG A 22 3.90 5.92 11.95
C ARG A 22 4.43 7.26 11.41
N PHE A 23 4.46 7.41 10.09
CA PHE A 23 4.91 8.63 9.42
C PHE A 23 3.70 9.47 9.01
N PRO A 24 3.68 10.79 9.25
CA PRO A 24 2.49 11.60 8.94
C PRO A 24 2.13 11.59 7.44
N VAL A 25 0.88 11.27 7.12
CA VAL A 25 0.39 11.16 5.73
C VAL A 25 0.63 12.42 4.91
N HIS A 26 0.47 13.61 5.50
CA HIS A 26 0.68 14.90 4.82
C HIS A 26 2.15 15.19 4.48
N LYS A 27 3.11 14.47 5.07
CA LYS A 27 4.54 14.56 4.75
C LYS A 27 5.00 13.45 3.81
N LEU A 28 4.13 12.50 3.50
CA LEU A 28 4.47 11.28 2.79
C LEU A 28 4.65 11.60 1.30
N LYS A 29 5.87 11.40 0.80
CA LYS A 29 6.20 11.62 -0.61
C LYS A 29 6.14 10.31 -1.39
N ASP A 30 5.72 10.43 -2.64
CA ASP A 30 5.53 9.31 -3.56
C ASP A 30 6.82 8.50 -3.82
N ASN A 31 7.98 9.17 -3.75
CA ASN A 31 9.30 8.58 -3.96
C ASN A 31 9.89 7.92 -2.69
N PHE A 32 9.23 8.00 -1.54
CA PHE A 32 9.74 7.36 -0.32
C PHE A 32 9.69 5.84 -0.45
N ILE A 33 10.81 5.20 -0.15
CA ILE A 33 10.96 3.75 -0.13
C ILE A 33 10.47 3.24 1.23
N LEU A 34 9.59 2.24 1.22
CA LEU A 34 8.96 1.72 2.45
C LEU A 34 9.99 1.24 3.48
N LYS A 35 11.05 0.57 3.04
CA LYS A 35 12.11 0.02 3.89
C LYS A 35 13.23 1.01 4.24
N SER A 36 13.29 2.17 3.59
CA SER A 36 14.37 3.15 3.78
C SER A 36 13.91 4.35 4.59
N HIS A 37 14.84 5.22 4.98
CA HIS A 37 14.49 6.51 5.57
C HIS A 37 13.62 7.32 4.60
N PRO A 38 12.52 7.96 5.06
CA PRO A 38 12.12 8.12 6.46
C PRO A 38 11.21 7.03 7.03
N LEU A 39 10.66 6.13 6.20
CA LEU A 39 9.61 5.19 6.61
C LEU A 39 10.13 3.99 7.43
N LYS A 40 11.32 3.48 7.09
CA LYS A 40 12.07 2.41 7.80
C LYS A 40 11.20 1.22 8.24
N MET A 41 10.23 0.82 7.43
CA MET A 41 9.30 -0.25 7.77
C MET A 41 10.03 -1.60 7.80
N ASN A 42 9.89 -2.33 8.90
CA ASN A 42 10.44 -3.66 9.05
C ASN A 42 9.53 -4.74 8.42
N ASN A 43 10.04 -5.96 8.30
CA ASN A 43 9.29 -7.06 7.68
C ASN A 43 7.94 -7.36 8.40
N PRO A 44 7.86 -7.42 9.74
CA PRO A 44 6.58 -7.55 10.42
C PRO A 44 5.56 -6.48 10.02
N GLN A 45 5.94 -5.19 10.03
CA GLN A 45 5.05 -4.09 9.62
C GLN A 45 4.57 -4.26 8.17
N LEU A 46 5.47 -4.64 7.26
CA LEU A 46 5.12 -4.85 5.85
C LEU A 46 4.20 -6.06 5.63
N ILE A 47 4.37 -7.14 6.42
CA ILE A 47 3.49 -8.32 6.37
C ILE A 47 2.09 -7.94 6.88
N SER A 48 1.98 -7.24 8.01
CA SER A 48 0.71 -6.77 8.53
C SER A 48 0.01 -5.81 7.55
N MET A 49 0.76 -4.89 6.94
CA MET A 49 0.24 -4.01 5.89
C MET A 49 -0.24 -4.78 4.66
N ALA A 50 0.49 -5.82 4.23
CA ALA A 50 0.08 -6.66 3.11
C ALA A 50 -1.25 -7.37 3.38
N LEU A 51 -1.48 -7.85 4.61
CA LEU A 51 -2.74 -8.47 5.00
C LEU A 51 -3.90 -7.46 5.01
N ALA A 52 -3.67 -6.26 5.55
CA ALA A 52 -4.67 -5.19 5.55
C ALA A 52 -5.04 -4.75 4.13
N LEU A 53 -4.04 -4.52 3.27
CA LEU A 53 -4.24 -4.16 1.86
C LEU A 53 -4.92 -5.29 1.08
N ARG A 54 -4.62 -6.55 1.38
CA ARG A 54 -5.33 -7.69 0.78
C ARG A 54 -6.81 -7.66 1.12
N GLY A 55 -7.16 -7.37 2.38
CA GLY A 55 -8.56 -7.20 2.79
C GLY A 55 -9.24 -6.06 2.03
N TYR A 56 -8.57 -4.91 1.94
CA TYR A 56 -9.04 -3.76 1.18
C TYR A 56 -9.30 -4.10 -0.30
N VAL A 57 -8.33 -4.73 -0.99
CA VAL A 57 -8.48 -5.15 -2.39
C VAL A 57 -9.64 -6.12 -2.57
N LYS A 58 -9.76 -7.13 -1.69
CA LYS A 58 -10.82 -8.15 -1.79
C LYS A 58 -12.23 -7.61 -1.59
N ASN A 59 -12.40 -6.46 -0.94
CA ASN A 59 -13.70 -5.80 -0.83
C ASN A 59 -14.23 -5.32 -2.19
N PHE A 60 -13.35 -5.07 -3.15
CA PHE A 60 -13.69 -4.60 -4.49
C PHE A 60 -13.48 -5.67 -5.56
N GLU A 61 -12.42 -6.47 -5.43
CA GLU A 61 -12.05 -7.56 -6.33
C GLU A 61 -11.77 -8.86 -5.55
N PRO A 62 -12.79 -9.69 -5.30
CA PRO A 62 -12.67 -10.88 -4.42
C PRO A 62 -11.62 -11.90 -4.85
N ASN A 63 -11.36 -11.99 -6.15
CA ASN A 63 -10.40 -12.91 -6.75
C ASN A 63 -8.97 -12.35 -6.74
N ALA A 64 -8.81 -11.04 -6.58
CA ALA A 64 -7.50 -10.41 -6.52
C ALA A 64 -6.82 -10.68 -5.18
N THR A 65 -5.48 -10.71 -5.20
CA THR A 65 -4.67 -10.92 -4.00
C THR A 65 -3.39 -10.10 -4.03
N ILE A 66 -2.93 -9.80 -2.83
CA ILE A 66 -1.66 -9.14 -2.55
C ILE A 66 -0.79 -10.09 -1.76
N LEU A 67 0.39 -10.40 -2.29
CA LEU A 67 1.39 -11.23 -1.65
C LEU A 67 2.35 -10.37 -0.84
N ALA A 68 2.74 -10.85 0.35
CA ALA A 68 3.74 -10.15 1.15
C ALA A 68 5.09 -10.02 0.42
N THR A 69 5.41 -10.93 -0.52
CA THR A 69 6.59 -10.86 -1.38
C THR A 69 6.56 -9.68 -2.34
N GLU A 70 5.39 -9.27 -2.82
CA GLU A 70 5.23 -8.08 -3.66
C GLU A 70 5.56 -6.80 -2.87
N ILE A 71 5.19 -6.76 -1.58
CA ILE A 71 5.39 -5.59 -0.70
C ILE A 71 6.78 -5.54 -0.07
N LYS A 72 7.38 -6.69 0.24
CA LYS A 72 8.70 -6.78 0.92
C LYS A 72 9.88 -6.39 0.03
N LYS A 73 9.67 -6.01 -1.23
CA LYS A 73 10.74 -5.59 -2.15
C LYS A 73 11.50 -4.40 -1.56
N SER A 74 12.83 -4.46 -1.58
CA SER A 74 13.70 -3.44 -0.96
C SER A 74 13.50 -2.03 -1.54
N ASN A 75 13.14 -1.94 -2.83
CA ASN A 75 12.99 -0.67 -3.55
C ASN A 75 11.52 -0.28 -3.77
N LEU A 76 10.58 -0.86 -3.02
CA LEU A 76 9.17 -0.50 -3.18
C LEU A 76 8.93 0.92 -2.63
N THR A 77 8.49 1.82 -3.49
CA THR A 77 8.10 3.19 -3.11
C THR A 77 6.61 3.28 -2.81
N VAL A 78 6.19 4.37 -2.16
CA VAL A 78 4.77 4.69 -1.95
C VAL A 78 4.01 4.69 -3.28
N ALA A 79 4.51 5.37 -4.32
CA ALA A 79 3.84 5.41 -5.62
C ALA A 79 3.71 4.03 -6.27
N LEU A 80 4.77 3.22 -6.21
CA LEU A 80 4.73 1.85 -6.75
C LEU A 80 3.71 0.99 -5.99
N LEU A 81 3.59 1.16 -4.66
CA LEU A 81 2.55 0.50 -3.89
C LEU A 81 1.15 0.95 -4.31
N CYS A 82 0.92 2.26 -4.45
CA CYS A 82 -0.38 2.81 -4.88
C CYS A 82 -0.78 2.26 -6.26
N ASN A 83 0.15 2.28 -7.21
CA ASN A 83 -0.05 1.71 -8.55
C ASN A 83 -0.35 0.21 -8.49
N LEU A 84 0.39 -0.54 -7.67
CA LEU A 84 0.17 -1.98 -7.50
C LEU A 84 -1.24 -2.27 -6.98
N ILE A 85 -1.72 -1.52 -5.99
CA ILE A 85 -3.07 -1.72 -5.44
C ILE A 85 -4.14 -1.29 -6.46
N ASN A 86 -3.96 -0.15 -7.14
CA ASN A 86 -4.89 0.29 -8.19
C ASN A 86 -5.02 -0.76 -9.30
N ASN A 87 -3.91 -1.32 -9.75
CA ASN A 87 -3.90 -2.36 -10.78
C ASN A 87 -4.55 -3.68 -10.34
N LYS A 88 -4.76 -3.89 -9.03
CA LYS A 88 -5.43 -5.10 -8.51
C LYS A 88 -6.93 -4.90 -8.35
N ILE A 89 -7.40 -3.65 -8.36
CA ILE A 89 -8.82 -3.29 -8.17
C ILE A 89 -9.47 -2.90 -9.51
N ASN A 90 -8.73 -2.13 -10.32
CA ASN A 90 -9.27 -1.49 -11.52
C ASN A 90 -8.84 -2.15 -12.85
N HIS A 91 -7.99 -3.18 -12.80
CA HIS A 91 -7.60 -4.00 -13.95
C HIS A 91 -7.84 -5.48 -13.63
#